data_AF-A0A0C9Z7E0-F1
#
_entry.id   AF-A0A0C9Z7E0-F1
#
_cell.length_a   1.000
_cell.length_b   1.000
_cell.length_c   1.000
_cell.angle_alpha   90.00
_cell.angle_beta   90.00
_cell.angle_gamma   90.00
#
_symmetry.space_group_name_H-M   'P 1'
#
loop_
_entity.id
_entity.type
_entity.pdbx_description
1 polymer ?
#
loop_
_entity_poly.entity_id
_entity_poly.type
_entity_poly.pdbx_seq_one_letter_code
_entity_poly.pdbx_strand_id
1 'polypeptide(L)'
;MTWGLLELARHPNVQNRLREELLPFGGEPSYDQLTNDFPYLDAVVQEVLCLHPSVLELIHEAAEDDIIQPLEPVQTKSGEVVDSIVIERGTILSVPISCINRSDAIWGPDAKAFKPE
;
A
#
# COMPACT_ATOMS: atom_id res chain seq x y z
N MET A 1 12.04 -5.81 5.44
CA MET A 1 13.43 -5.62 4.97
C MET A 1 13.83 -6.56 3.82
N THR A 2 13.59 -7.88 3.90
CA THR A 2 13.98 -8.84 2.83
C THR A 2 13.47 -8.45 1.44
N TRP A 3 12.19 -8.10 1.32
CA TRP A 3 11.59 -7.69 0.06
C TRP A 3 12.22 -6.43 -0.52
N GLY A 4 12.49 -5.42 0.30
CA GLY A 4 13.16 -4.20 -0.17
C GLY A 4 14.55 -4.46 -0.75
N LEU A 5 15.35 -5.31 -0.11
CA LEU A 5 16.65 -5.71 -0.66
C LEU A 5 16.51 -6.51 -1.96
N LEU A 6 15.50 -7.39 -2.05
CA LEU A 6 15.22 -8.16 -3.27
C LEU A 6 14.81 -7.24 -4.42
N GLU A 7 13.92 -6.28 -4.19
CA GLU A 7 13.46 -5.35 -5.23
C GLU A 7 14.61 -4.45 -5.71
N LEU A 8 15.42 -3.93 -4.80
CA LEU A 8 16.61 -3.16 -5.17
C LEU A 8 17.64 -3.99 -5.95
N ALA A 9 17.80 -5.28 -5.62
CA ALA A 9 18.67 -6.18 -6.36
C ALA A 9 18.14 -6.50 -7.78
N ARG A 10 16.81 -6.54 -7.95
CA ARG A 10 16.14 -6.74 -9.25
C ARG A 10 16.06 -5.48 -10.10
N HIS A 11 16.15 -4.30 -9.49
CA HIS A 11 16.05 -3.00 -10.16
C HIS A 11 17.31 -2.15 -9.91
N PRO A 12 18.45 -2.47 -10.56
CA PRO A 12 19.71 -1.74 -10.36
C PRO A 12 19.60 -0.24 -10.66
N ASN A 13 18.71 0.17 -11.58
CA ASN A 13 18.44 1.57 -11.88
C ASN A 13 17.85 2.32 -10.66
N VAL A 14 16.87 1.73 -9.97
CA VAL A 14 16.30 2.29 -8.73
C VAL A 14 17.37 2.34 -7.65
N GLN A 15 18.14 1.27 -7.49
CA GLN A 15 19.21 1.21 -6.50
C GLN A 15 20.28 2.28 -6.74
N ASN A 16 20.67 2.52 -7.99
CA ASN A 16 21.65 3.54 -8.33
C ASN A 16 21.11 4.95 -8.06
N ARG A 17 19.86 5.24 -8.46
CA ARG A 17 19.21 6.52 -8.16
C ARG A 17 19.10 6.76 -6.64
N LEU A 18 18.77 5.73 -5.88
CA LEU A 18 18.75 5.82 -4.42
C LEU A 18 20.15 6.13 -3.84
N ARG A 19 21.21 5.53 -4.39
CA ARG A 19 22.58 5.88 -4.00
C ARG A 19 22.97 7.31 -4.38
N GLU A 20 22.52 7.81 -5.52
CA GLU A 20 22.76 9.18 -5.95
C GLU A 20 22.14 10.20 -4.97
N GLU A 21 20.98 9.89 -4.39
CA GLU A 21 20.36 10.72 -3.34
C GLU A 21 21.14 10.62 -2.01
N LEU A 22 21.53 9.41 -1.59
CA LEU A 22 22.05 9.17 -0.23
C LEU A 22 23.56 9.40 -0.08
N LEU A 23 24.37 9.12 -1.10
CA LEU A 23 25.83 9.22 -1.02
C LEU A 23 26.36 10.64 -0.73
N PRO A 24 25.79 11.72 -1.31
CA PRO A 24 26.26 13.08 -1.04
C PRO A 24 26.09 13.53 0.42
N PHE A 25 25.17 12.91 1.17
CA PHE A 25 24.91 13.28 2.56
C PHE A 25 26.11 12.98 3.47
N GLY A 26 26.85 11.89 3.22
CA GLY A 26 28.17 11.63 3.80
C GLY A 26 28.23 11.40 5.33
N GLY A 27 27.10 11.30 6.03
CA GLY A 27 27.02 11.12 7.48
C GLY A 27 25.77 10.37 7.94
N GLU A 28 25.52 10.35 9.25
CA GLU A 28 24.27 9.82 9.81
C GLU A 28 23.21 10.93 9.89
N PRO A 29 22.04 10.75 9.24
CA PRO A 29 21.00 11.76 9.27
C PRO A 29 20.32 11.82 10.64
N SER A 30 19.94 13.03 11.06
CA SER A 30 18.98 13.18 12.15
C SER A 30 17.60 12.68 11.72
N TYR A 31 16.68 12.50 12.67
CA TYR A 31 15.30 12.09 12.37
C TYR A 31 14.59 13.07 11.43
N ASP A 32 14.76 14.37 11.67
CA ASP A 32 14.13 15.41 10.83
C ASP A 32 14.70 15.39 9.41
N GLN A 33 16.00 15.17 9.26
CA GLN A 33 16.63 15.04 7.95
C GLN A 33 16.19 13.78 7.23
N LEU A 34 16.09 12.65 7.95
CA LEU A 34 15.61 11.39 7.37
C LEU A 34 14.19 11.52 6.80
N THR A 35 13.34 12.32 7.47
CA THR A 35 11.94 12.50 7.09
C THR A 35 11.76 13.49 5.93
N ASN A 36 12.60 14.52 5.84
CA ASN A 36 12.37 15.64 4.93
C ASN A 36 13.35 15.71 3.74
N ASP A 37 14.56 15.17 3.89
CA ASP A 37 15.66 15.40 2.94
C ASP A 37 15.87 14.25 1.95
N PHE A 38 15.20 13.10 2.14
CA PHE A 38 15.33 11.90 1.28
C PHE A 38 13.99 11.44 0.70
N PRO A 39 13.35 12.24 -0.18
CA PRO A 39 12.06 11.90 -0.75
C PRO A 39 12.10 10.61 -1.59
N TYR A 40 13.21 10.29 -2.26
CA TYR A 40 13.30 9.07 -3.05
C TYR A 40 13.50 7.83 -2.19
N LEU A 41 14.25 7.92 -1.08
CA LEU A 41 14.28 6.87 -0.06
C LEU A 41 12.89 6.58 0.48
N ASP A 42 12.11 7.61 0.84
CA ASP A 42 10.73 7.40 1.30
C ASP A 42 9.90 6.73 0.22
N ALA A 43 9.95 7.22 -1.03
CA ALA A 43 9.21 6.61 -2.13
C ALA A 43 9.57 5.13 -2.35
N VAL A 44 10.87 4.78 -2.26
CA VAL A 44 11.32 3.37 -2.32
C VAL A 44 10.74 2.55 -1.18
N VAL A 45 10.74 3.08 0.05
CA VAL A 45 10.19 2.37 1.23
C VAL A 45 8.69 2.17 1.08
N GLN A 46 7.95 3.21 0.68
CA GLN A 46 6.51 3.13 0.44
C GLN A 46 6.18 2.12 -0.65
N GLU A 47 6.94 2.11 -1.74
CA GLU A 47 6.70 1.19 -2.86
C GLU A 47 6.96 -0.27 -2.47
N VAL A 48 7.98 -0.53 -1.63
CA VAL A 48 8.19 -1.86 -1.04
C VAL A 48 7.01 -2.28 -0.18
N LEU A 49 6.45 -1.38 0.64
CA LEU A 49 5.29 -1.66 1.48
C LEU A 49 3.99 -1.79 0.69
N CYS A 50 3.89 -1.11 -0.45
CA CYS A 50 2.77 -1.21 -1.38
C CYS A 50 2.71 -2.64 -1.96
N LEU A 51 3.81 -3.11 -2.55
CA LEU A 51 3.86 -4.43 -3.18
C LEU A 51 3.97 -5.59 -2.17
N HIS A 52 4.67 -5.36 -1.06
CA HIS A 52 5.01 -6.39 -0.06
C HIS A 52 4.67 -5.93 1.36
N PRO A 53 3.37 -5.67 1.66
CA PRO A 53 2.98 -5.21 2.98
C PRO A 53 3.28 -6.27 4.04
N SER A 54 3.69 -5.83 5.24
CA SER A 54 3.96 -6.72 6.38
C SER A 54 2.71 -7.46 6.86
N VAL A 55 1.53 -6.85 6.66
CA VAL A 55 0.22 -7.42 6.99
C VAL A 55 -0.58 -7.51 5.70
N LEU A 56 -0.98 -8.73 5.32
CA LEU A 56 -1.64 -8.99 4.05
C LEU A 56 -3.14 -8.64 4.07
N GLU A 57 -3.77 -8.80 5.24
CA GLU A 57 -5.20 -8.70 5.48
C GLU A 57 -5.44 -8.27 6.93
N LEU A 58 -6.41 -7.38 7.13
CA LEU A 58 -6.94 -7.05 8.46
C LEU A 58 -8.34 -7.62 8.61
N ILE A 59 -8.63 -8.13 9.80
CA ILE A 59 -9.93 -8.69 10.14
C ILE A 59 -10.53 -7.86 11.27
N HIS A 60 -11.76 -7.41 11.06
CA HIS A 60 -12.55 -6.65 12.03
C HIS A 60 -13.85 -7.36 12.33
N GLU A 61 -14.39 -7.15 13.53
CA GLU A 61 -15.75 -7.55 13.90
C GLU A 61 -16.56 -6.28 14.18
N ALA A 62 -17.73 -6.16 13.56
CA ALA A 62 -18.63 -5.03 13.77
C ALA A 62 -19.11 -4.99 15.22
N ALA A 63 -18.79 -3.92 15.95
CA ALA A 63 -19.17 -3.79 17.36
C ALA A 63 -20.67 -3.52 17.56
N GLU A 64 -21.29 -2.92 16.55
CA GLU A 64 -22.71 -2.55 16.48
C GLU A 64 -23.20 -2.62 15.02
N ASP A 65 -24.50 -2.47 14.81
CA ASP A 65 -25.08 -2.40 13.47
C ASP A 65 -24.66 -1.09 12.80
N ASP A 66 -24.18 -1.17 11.56
CA ASP A 66 -23.66 -0.02 10.82
C ASP A 66 -23.98 -0.11 9.31
N ILE A 67 -23.77 0.98 8.58
CA ILE A 67 -23.97 1.07 7.14
C ILE A 67 -22.66 1.51 6.49
N ILE A 68 -22.06 0.62 5.70
CA ILE A 68 -20.90 0.94 4.87
C ILE A 68 -21.40 1.55 3.56
N GLN A 69 -20.85 2.72 3.18
CA GLN A 69 -21.06 3.35 1.89
C GLN A 69 -19.85 3.07 0.98
N PRO A 70 -19.96 2.17 0.00
CA PRO A 70 -18.90 1.92 -0.97
C PRO A 70 -18.60 3.16 -1.82
N LEU A 71 -17.37 3.27 -2.32
CA LEU A 71 -16.97 4.38 -3.21
C LEU A 71 -17.74 4.34 -4.54
N GLU A 72 -18.05 3.14 -5.02
CA GLU A 72 -18.84 2.88 -6.23
C GLU A 72 -19.93 1.86 -5.90
N PRO A 73 -21.12 1.93 -6.55
CA PRO A 73 -22.20 0.98 -6.31
C PRO A 73 -21.73 -0.47 -6.50
N VAL A 74 -22.08 -1.35 -5.55
CA VAL A 74 -21.64 -2.75 -5.60
C VAL A 74 -22.80 -3.68 -5.96
N GLN A 75 -22.49 -4.75 -6.70
CA GLN A 75 -23.45 -5.80 -6.98
C GLN A 75 -23.46 -6.83 -5.85
N THR A 76 -24.61 -7.05 -5.26
CA THR A 76 -24.84 -8.06 -4.22
C THR A 76 -24.95 -9.46 -4.82
N LYS A 77 -24.93 -10.49 -3.96
CA LYS A 77 -25.10 -11.89 -4.38
C LYS A 77 -26.46 -12.18 -5.05
N SER A 78 -27.49 -11.38 -4.77
CA SER A 78 -28.80 -11.48 -5.43
C SER A 78 -28.81 -10.84 -6.82
N GLY A 79 -27.74 -10.15 -7.21
CA GLY A 79 -27.61 -9.43 -8.48
C GLY A 79 -28.06 -7.97 -8.43
N GLU A 80 -28.60 -7.51 -7.30
CA GLU A 80 -29.01 -6.13 -7.07
C GLU A 80 -27.79 -5.21 -6.88
N VAL A 81 -27.83 -4.03 -7.50
CA VAL A 81 -26.81 -2.98 -7.34
C VAL A 81 -27.25 -2.04 -6.23
N VAL A 82 -26.42 -1.87 -5.22
CA VAL A 82 -26.72 -1.07 -4.03
C VAL A 82 -25.61 -0.03 -3.77
N ASP A 83 -26.02 1.13 -3.27
CA ASP A 83 -25.13 2.22 -2.89
C ASP A 83 -24.69 2.16 -1.42
N SER A 84 -25.24 1.19 -0.66
CA SER A 84 -24.90 0.98 0.74
C SER A 84 -25.05 -0.48 1.13
N ILE A 85 -24.27 -0.90 2.13
CA ILE A 85 -24.27 -2.24 2.69
C ILE A 85 -24.56 -2.14 4.18
N VAL A 86 -25.65 -2.76 4.62
CA VAL A 86 -25.96 -2.89 6.05
C VAL A 86 -25.12 -4.02 6.63
N ILE A 87 -24.46 -3.73 7.74
CA ILE A 87 -23.60 -4.64 8.49
C ILE A 87 -24.20 -4.81 9.88
N GLU A 88 -24.58 -6.03 10.24
CA GLU A 88 -25.08 -6.33 11.59
C GLU A 88 -23.92 -6.50 12.56
N ARG A 89 -24.15 -6.19 13.83
CA ARG A 89 -23.23 -6.46 14.95
C ARG A 89 -22.74 -7.91 14.90
N GLY A 90 -21.44 -8.10 15.07
CA GLY A 90 -20.78 -9.40 15.01
C GLY A 90 -20.38 -9.84 13.60
N THR A 91 -20.70 -9.06 12.56
CA THR A 91 -20.23 -9.35 11.20
C THR A 91 -18.72 -9.22 11.11
N ILE A 92 -18.07 -10.23 10.54
CA ILE A 92 -16.63 -10.23 10.27
C ILE A 92 -16.36 -9.53 8.93
N LEU A 93 -15.54 -8.49 8.98
CA LEU A 93 -15.08 -7.72 7.84
C LEU A 93 -13.62 -8.06 7.56
N SER A 94 -13.30 -8.30 6.30
CA SER A 94 -11.92 -8.48 5.83
C SER A 94 -11.51 -7.26 4.97
N VAL A 95 -10.34 -6.73 5.26
CA VAL A 95 -9.68 -5.68 4.46
C VAL A 95 -8.42 -6.27 3.84
N PRO A 96 -8.46 -6.70 2.57
CA PRO A 96 -7.33 -7.36 1.92
C PRO A 96 -6.31 -6.33 1.42
N ILE A 97 -5.47 -5.83 2.33
CA ILE A 97 -4.43 -4.80 2.07
C ILE A 97 -3.60 -5.14 0.83
N SER A 98 -3.09 -6.38 0.75
CA SER A 98 -2.22 -6.80 -0.36
C SER A 98 -2.91 -6.84 -1.73
N CYS A 99 -4.25 -6.90 -1.76
CA CYS A 99 -5.03 -6.82 -2.99
C CYS A 99 -5.31 -5.37 -3.36
N ILE A 100 -5.67 -4.54 -2.37
CA ILE A 100 -5.96 -3.11 -2.56
C ILE A 100 -4.70 -2.38 -3.07
N ASN A 101 -3.55 -2.62 -2.44
CA ASN A 101 -2.29 -1.99 -2.83
C ASN A 101 -1.80 -2.37 -4.24
N ARG A 102 -2.33 -3.45 -4.82
CA ARG A 102 -1.96 -3.94 -6.18
C ARG A 102 -3.14 -3.94 -7.14
N SER A 103 -4.19 -3.21 -6.80
CA SER A 103 -5.41 -3.13 -7.59
C SER A 103 -5.19 -2.22 -8.80
N ASP A 104 -5.32 -2.79 -10.00
CA ASP A 104 -5.18 -2.03 -11.25
C ASP A 104 -6.28 -0.97 -11.39
N ALA A 105 -7.42 -1.17 -10.72
CA ALA A 105 -8.52 -0.21 -10.69
C ALA A 105 -8.21 1.05 -9.84
N ILE A 106 -7.35 0.92 -8.82
CA ILE A 106 -6.97 2.02 -7.93
C ILE A 106 -5.68 2.68 -8.39
N TRP A 107 -4.67 1.87 -8.71
CA TRP A 107 -3.30 2.32 -8.97
C TRP A 107 -2.93 2.35 -10.46
N GLY A 108 -3.79 1.82 -11.34
CA GLY A 108 -3.53 1.75 -12.78
C GLY A 108 -2.88 0.43 -13.24
N PRO A 109 -2.63 0.28 -14.55
CA PRO A 109 -2.23 -1.00 -15.15
C PRO A 109 -0.87 -1.54 -14.67
N ASP A 110 -0.04 -0.70 -14.07
CA ASP A 110 1.28 -1.01 -13.55
C ASP A 110 1.32 -1.15 -12.02
N ALA A 111 0.17 -1.29 -11.34
CA ALA A 111 0.03 -1.46 -9.88
C ALA A 111 0.84 -2.61 -9.26
N LYS A 112 1.38 -3.51 -10.09
CA LYS A 112 2.16 -4.67 -9.68
C LYS A 112 3.66 -4.51 -9.99
N ALA A 113 4.05 -3.44 -10.66
CA ALA A 113 5.44 -3.12 -10.97
C ALA A 113 6.05 -2.34 -9.79
N PHE A 114 7.36 -2.51 -9.58
CA PHE A 114 8.09 -1.76 -8.56
C PHE A 114 8.57 -0.43 -9.15
N LYS A 115 7.83 0.65 -8.87
CA LYS A 115 8.01 1.97 -9.47
C LYS A 115 7.96 3.08 -8.40
N PRO A 116 9.09 3.36 -7.72
CA PRO A 116 9.15 4.41 -6.71
C PRO A 116 9.03 5.86 -7.22
N GLU A 117 8.90 6.09 -8.53
CA GLU A 117 8.77 7.42 -9.14
C GLU A 117 7.35 8.02 -9.12
#